data_AF-A0A087TPD3-F1
#
_entry.id   AF-A0A087TPD3-F1
#
_cell.length_a   1.000
_cell.length_b   1.000
_cell.length_c   1.000
_cell.angle_alpha   90.00
_cell.angle_beta   90.00
_cell.angle_gamma   90.00
#
_symmetry.space_group_name_H-M   'P 1'
#
loop_
_entity.id
_entity.type
_entity.pdbx_description
1 polymer ?
#
loop_
_entity_poly.entity_id
_entity_poly.type
_entity_poly.pdbx_seq_one_letter_code
_entity_poly.pdbx_strand_id
1 'polypeptide(L)'
;MRCSQCQRFGHSKMSCCGSMTCARCSQIGYDSENCTTAPLCVNCKGEHPAFSRLCPKWKSEKEVQTAKVTRNISYAEARRLVQSAQVRPSISYASALKSSRTVATQTSVGIQTLPNKTQQVINSKKKENPTHIVQRKETVIESKPRNLTQKKVNKNRSP
;
A
#
# COMPACT_ATOMS: atom_id res chain seq x y z
N MET A 1 -16.14 9.48 3.11
CA MET A 1 -16.28 10.33 4.34
C MET A 1 -14.90 10.71 4.86
N ARG A 2 -14.78 11.88 5.49
CA ARG A 2 -13.54 12.37 6.15
C ARG A 2 -13.75 12.39 7.65
N CYS A 3 -12.78 11.88 8.41
CA CYS A 3 -12.79 11.97 9.86
C CYS A 3 -12.51 13.41 10.31
N SER A 4 -13.37 14.00 11.15
CA SER A 4 -13.19 15.37 11.65
C SER A 4 -12.11 15.51 12.73
N GLN A 5 -11.60 14.40 13.28
CA GLN A 5 -10.51 14.37 14.26
C GLN A 5 -9.14 14.28 13.57
N CYS A 6 -8.88 13.22 12.79
CA CYS A 6 -7.57 13.02 12.15
C CYS A 6 -7.49 13.46 10.68
N GLN A 7 -8.59 13.97 10.10
CA GLN A 7 -8.67 14.46 8.72
C GLN A 7 -8.42 13.43 7.60
N ARG A 8 -8.20 12.16 7.94
CA ARG A 8 -8.04 11.05 6.99
C ARG A 8 -9.40 10.54 6.50
N PHE A 9 -9.42 9.95 5.32
CA PHE A 9 -10.62 9.31 4.76
C PHE A 9 -10.82 7.88 5.28
N GLY A 10 -12.05 7.37 5.17
CA GLY A 10 -12.38 5.96 5.36
C GLY A 10 -12.98 5.57 6.72
N HIS A 11 -13.06 6.48 7.67
CA HIS A 11 -13.67 6.23 8.99
C HIS A 11 -14.38 7.46 9.56
N SER A 12 -15.21 7.26 10.58
CA SER A 12 -15.93 8.29 11.31
C SER A 12 -15.14 8.77 12.54
N LYS A 13 -15.53 9.89 13.15
CA LYS A 13 -14.92 10.37 14.40
C LYS A 13 -14.96 9.32 15.51
N MET A 14 -16.09 8.60 15.64
CA MET A 14 -16.31 7.60 16.69
C MET A 14 -15.38 6.38 16.59
N SER A 15 -14.92 6.06 15.38
CA SER A 15 -14.00 4.94 15.10
C SER A 15 -12.55 5.39 14.94
N CYS A 16 -12.27 6.67 15.24
CA CYS A 16 -10.96 7.25 15.03
C CYS A 16 -10.03 6.97 16.22
N CYS A 17 -8.94 6.25 15.97
CA CYS A 17 -7.84 6.09 16.93
C CYS A 17 -6.69 7.09 16.70
N GLY A 18 -6.86 8.06 15.79
CA GLY A 18 -5.85 9.07 15.47
C GLY A 18 -5.95 10.33 16.32
N SER A 19 -4.87 11.11 16.38
CA SER A 19 -4.84 12.38 17.12
C SER A 19 -5.61 13.51 16.43
N MET A 20 -6.05 14.50 17.21
CA MET A 20 -6.62 15.75 16.69
C MET A 20 -5.62 16.43 15.75
N THR A 21 -6.04 16.62 14.50
CA THR A 21 -5.21 17.13 13.42
C THR A 21 -5.91 18.31 12.76
N CYS A 22 -5.19 19.41 12.56
CA CYS A 22 -5.70 20.60 11.91
C CYS A 22 -6.08 20.29 10.45
N ALA A 23 -7.32 20.56 10.07
CA ALA A 23 -7.81 20.41 8.70
C ALA A 23 -7.18 21.40 7.71
N ARG A 24 -6.60 22.51 8.18
CA ARG A 24 -5.93 23.50 7.32
C ARG A 24 -4.49 23.11 7.02
N CYS A 25 -3.65 22.93 8.04
CA CYS A 25 -2.20 22.75 7.89
C CYS A 25 -1.70 21.33 8.21
N SER A 26 -2.60 20.41 8.58
CA SER A 26 -2.26 19.01 8.94
C SER A 26 -1.38 18.84 10.18
N GLN A 27 -1.19 19.89 10.98
CA GLN A 27 -0.45 19.80 12.23
C GLN A 27 -1.29 19.12 13.32
N ILE A 28 -0.63 18.30 14.13
CA ILE A 28 -1.26 17.56 15.24
C ILE A 28 -1.31 18.45 16.49
N GLY A 29 -2.37 18.32 17.27
CA GLY A 29 -2.49 18.93 18.61
C GLY A 29 -3.51 20.04 18.73
N TYR A 30 -4.10 20.50 17.62
CA TYR A 30 -5.14 21.54 17.64
C TYR A 30 -6.09 21.40 16.44
N ASP A 31 -7.21 22.13 16.51
CA ASP A 31 -8.23 22.16 15.46
C ASP A 31 -7.91 23.22 14.38
N SER A 32 -8.92 23.70 13.64
CA SER A 32 -8.71 24.65 12.53
C SER A 32 -9.38 25.99 12.74
N GLU A 33 -9.96 26.24 13.90
CA GLU A 33 -10.79 27.43 14.14
C GLU A 33 -9.98 28.72 13.97
N ASN A 34 -8.75 28.74 14.48
CA ASN A 34 -7.87 29.92 14.47
C ASN A 34 -6.53 29.66 13.75
N CYS A 35 -6.51 28.72 12.80
CA CYS A 35 -5.28 28.36 12.09
C CYS A 35 -4.96 29.35 10.95
N THR A 36 -3.87 30.10 11.09
CA THR A 36 -3.35 31.04 10.07
C THR A 36 -2.24 30.46 9.20
N THR A 37 -1.72 29.28 9.56
CA THR A 37 -0.65 28.60 8.81
C THR A 37 -1.06 28.31 7.36
N ALA A 38 -0.04 28.24 6.49
CA ALA A 38 -0.21 27.82 5.10
C ALA A 38 -0.94 26.46 5.02
N PRO A 39 -1.87 26.29 4.07
CA PRO A 39 -2.65 25.07 3.97
C PRO A 39 -1.80 23.92 3.44
N LEU A 40 -1.92 22.76 4.09
CA LEU A 40 -1.25 21.53 3.71
C LEU A 40 -2.22 20.36 3.93
N CYS A 41 -2.38 19.49 2.94
CA CYS A 41 -3.30 18.36 3.02
C CYS A 41 -2.65 17.10 3.58
N VAL A 42 -3.22 16.51 4.64
CA VAL A 42 -2.71 15.25 5.24
C VAL A 42 -2.80 14.05 4.28
N ASN A 43 -3.73 14.09 3.32
CA ASN A 43 -4.02 12.95 2.45
C ASN A 43 -3.12 12.90 1.21
N CYS A 44 -2.88 14.06 0.56
CA CYS A 44 -2.08 14.14 -0.67
C CYS A 44 -0.82 15.00 -0.54
N LYS A 45 -0.62 15.68 0.59
CA LYS A 45 0.51 16.61 0.85
C LYS A 45 0.54 17.83 -0.08
N GLY A 46 -0.59 18.19 -0.69
CA GLY A 46 -0.72 19.37 -1.55
C GLY A 46 -1.06 20.66 -0.77
N GLU A 47 -0.87 21.80 -1.42
CA GLU A 47 -1.09 23.16 -0.93
C GLU A 47 -2.58 23.53 -0.87
N HIS A 48 -3.35 22.77 -0.09
CA HIS A 48 -4.77 23.03 0.13
C HIS A 48 -5.22 22.37 1.44
N PRO A 49 -6.31 22.84 2.07
CA PRO A 49 -6.82 22.19 3.27
C PRO A 49 -7.34 20.78 2.98
N ALA A 50 -7.42 19.94 4.02
CA ALA A 50 -7.87 18.55 3.94
C ALA A 50 -9.32 18.37 3.45
N PHE A 51 -10.16 19.41 3.56
CA PHE A 51 -11.54 19.42 3.07
C PHE A 51 -11.70 19.90 1.62
N SER A 52 -10.61 20.28 0.95
CA SER A 52 -10.68 20.75 -0.44
C SER A 52 -11.14 19.65 -1.41
N ARG A 53 -12.08 20.00 -2.29
CA ARG A 53 -12.59 19.14 -3.38
C ARG A 53 -11.60 19.02 -4.54
N LEU A 54 -10.56 19.85 -4.56
CA LEU A 54 -9.47 19.77 -5.53
C LEU A 54 -8.49 18.63 -5.21
N CYS A 55 -8.51 18.11 -3.98
CA CYS A 55 -7.63 17.04 -3.53
C CYS A 55 -7.77 15.79 -4.43
N PRO A 56 -6.69 15.28 -5.04
CA PRO A 56 -6.75 14.07 -5.87
C PRO A 56 -7.20 12.84 -5.06
N LYS A 57 -6.78 12.74 -3.79
CA LYS A 57 -7.23 11.65 -2.89
C LYS A 57 -8.71 11.75 -2.56
N TRP A 58 -9.27 12.95 -2.45
CA TRP A 58 -10.70 13.13 -2.26
C TRP A 58 -11.48 12.69 -3.50
N LYS A 59 -11.02 13.02 -4.71
CA LYS A 59 -11.64 12.58 -5.96
C LYS A 59 -11.67 11.05 -6.06
N SER A 60 -10.54 10.39 -5.81
CA SER A 60 -10.48 8.93 -5.78
C SER A 60 -11.40 8.34 -4.71
N GLU A 61 -11.42 8.89 -3.49
CA GLU A 61 -12.28 8.40 -2.41
C GLU A 61 -13.77 8.56 -2.75
N LYS A 62 -14.14 9.65 -3.43
CA LYS A 62 -15.51 9.85 -3.94
C LYS A 62 -15.87 8.75 -4.93
N GLU A 63 -15.01 8.45 -5.89
CA GLU A 63 -15.21 7.36 -6.86
C GLU A 63 -15.36 5.99 -6.17
N VAL A 64 -14.54 5.71 -5.14
CA VAL A 64 -14.63 4.47 -4.36
C VAL A 64 -16.00 4.36 -3.67
N GLN A 65 -16.47 5.45 -3.06
CA GLN A 65 -17.76 5.47 -2.40
C GLN A 65 -18.92 5.34 -3.38
N THR A 66 -18.83 5.98 -4.55
CA THR A 66 -19.80 5.82 -5.63
C THR A 66 -19.82 4.38 -6.14
N ALA A 67 -18.67 3.78 -6.42
CA ALA A 67 -18.58 2.39 -6.87
C ALA A 67 -19.12 1.40 -5.84
N LYS A 68 -18.83 1.62 -4.54
CA LYS A 68 -19.35 0.81 -3.44
C LYS A 68 -20.88 0.74 -3.47
N VAL A 69 -21.54 1.89 -3.56
CA VAL A 69 -23.02 1.98 -3.51
C VAL A 69 -23.64 1.53 -4.82
N THR A 70 -23.12 1.99 -5.96
CA THR A 70 -23.70 1.69 -7.28
C THR A 70 -23.56 0.24 -7.69
N ARG A 71 -22.46 -0.43 -7.32
CA ARG A 71 -22.22 -1.84 -7.64
C ARG A 71 -22.52 -2.80 -6.48
N ASN A 72 -22.92 -2.25 -5.32
CA ASN A 72 -23.19 -3.02 -4.10
C ASN A 72 -22.05 -3.99 -3.71
N ILE A 73 -20.81 -3.48 -3.72
CA ILE A 73 -19.60 -4.25 -3.42
C ILE A 73 -18.95 -3.76 -2.12
N SER A 74 -18.01 -4.55 -1.60
CA SER A 74 -17.21 -4.14 -0.44
C SER A 74 -16.35 -2.91 -0.73
N TYR A 75 -16.00 -2.14 0.31
CA TYR A 75 -15.13 -0.97 0.14
C TYR A 75 -13.74 -1.33 -0.39
N ALA A 76 -13.16 -2.45 0.07
CA ALA A 76 -11.86 -2.92 -0.38
C ALA A 76 -11.87 -3.28 -1.87
N GLU A 77 -12.95 -3.89 -2.34
CA GLU A 77 -13.15 -4.20 -3.76
C GLU A 77 -13.37 -2.94 -4.60
N ALA A 78 -14.23 -2.02 -4.16
CA ALA A 78 -14.43 -0.74 -4.83
C ALA A 78 -13.11 0.05 -4.98
N ARG A 79 -12.28 0.06 -3.92
CA ARG A 79 -10.95 0.67 -3.95
C ARG A 79 -10.04 0.02 -4.99
N ARG A 80 -10.05 -1.31 -5.08
CA ARG A 80 -9.26 -2.07 -6.06
C ARG A 80 -9.66 -1.72 -7.49
N LEU A 81 -10.97 -1.63 -7.77
CA LEU A 81 -11.50 -1.29 -9.09
C LEU A 81 -11.16 0.15 -9.51
N VAL A 82 -11.28 1.12 -8.59
CA VAL A 82 -10.90 2.51 -8.89
C VAL A 82 -9.40 2.61 -9.15
N GLN A 83 -8.58 1.94 -8.34
CA GLN A 83 -7.13 1.96 -8.53
C GLN A 83 -6.70 1.27 -9.84
N SER A 84 -7.31 0.14 -10.20
CA SER A 84 -6.98 -0.55 -11.45
C SER A 84 -7.38 0.26 -12.69
N ALA A 85 -8.51 0.97 -12.65
CA ALA A 85 -8.94 1.85 -13.73
C ALA A 85 -7.98 3.04 -13.94
N GLN A 86 -7.46 3.63 -12.85
CA GLN A 86 -6.50 4.75 -12.90
C GLN A 86 -5.12 4.32 -13.43
N VAL A 87 -4.70 3.07 -13.18
CA VAL A 87 -3.41 2.54 -13.64
C VAL A 87 -3.48 2.03 -15.09
N ARG A 88 -4.67 1.62 -15.57
CA ARG A 88 -4.84 1.05 -16.90
C ARG A 88 -5.85 1.80 -17.79
N PRO A 89 -5.81 3.13 -17.92
CA PRO A 89 -6.77 3.83 -18.77
C PRO A 89 -6.61 3.52 -20.26
N SER A 90 -5.46 3.00 -20.73
CA SER A 90 -5.18 2.89 -22.18
C SER A 90 -4.26 1.74 -22.64
N ILE A 91 -3.81 0.84 -21.74
CA ILE A 91 -2.99 -0.30 -22.14
C ILE A 91 -3.91 -1.47 -22.49
N SER A 92 -4.27 -1.58 -23.77
CA SER A 92 -4.94 -2.76 -24.31
C SER A 92 -3.90 -3.82 -24.69
N TYR A 93 -4.32 -5.09 -24.71
CA TYR A 93 -3.46 -6.19 -25.17
C TYR A 93 -2.90 -5.91 -26.58
N ALA A 94 -3.74 -5.35 -27.46
CA ALA A 94 -3.35 -4.99 -28.81
C ALA A 94 -2.38 -3.80 -28.88
N SER A 95 -2.33 -2.89 -27.89
CA SER A 95 -1.33 -1.81 -27.88
C SER A 95 0.03 -2.27 -27.37
N ALA A 96 0.09 -3.30 -26.51
CA ALA A 96 1.34 -3.93 -26.10
C ALA A 96 2.07 -4.63 -27.26
N LEU A 97 1.32 -5.30 -28.15
CA LEU A 97 1.88 -5.98 -29.34
C LEU A 97 2.41 -5.00 -30.40
N LYS A 98 1.89 -3.77 -30.43
CA LYS A 98 2.33 -2.72 -31.38
C LYS A 98 3.65 -2.06 -30.96
N SER A 99 4.11 -2.26 -29.73
CA SER A 99 5.42 -1.79 -29.25
C SER A 99 6.50 -2.83 -29.56
N SER A 100 6.67 -3.22 -30.81
CA SER A 100 7.86 -3.94 -31.24
C SER A 100 9.05 -2.99 -31.19
N ARG A 101 9.76 -2.97 -30.06
CA ARG A 101 11.11 -2.43 -30.02
C ARG A 101 11.95 -3.40 -30.85
N THR A 102 12.39 -2.99 -32.04
CA THR A 102 13.39 -3.73 -32.82
C THR A 102 14.67 -3.76 -32.01
N VAL A 103 14.81 -4.74 -31.12
CA VAL A 103 16.10 -5.09 -30.55
C VAL A 103 16.79 -5.85 -31.68
N ALA A 104 17.69 -5.16 -32.37
CA ALA A 104 18.58 -5.77 -33.34
C ALA A 104 19.55 -6.69 -32.60
N THR A 105 19.16 -7.92 -32.33
CA THR A 105 20.11 -8.99 -32.07
C THR A 105 20.69 -9.38 -33.42
N GLN A 106 21.94 -8.99 -33.67
CA GLN A 106 22.68 -9.48 -34.82
C GLN A 106 22.93 -10.99 -34.60
N THR A 107 22.11 -11.82 -35.23
CA THR A 107 22.42 -13.23 -35.42
C THR A 107 22.46 -13.46 -36.93
N SER A 108 23.68 -13.55 -37.47
CA SER A 108 23.93 -13.99 -38.84
C SER A 108 23.57 -15.47 -38.98
N VAL A 109 22.71 -15.78 -39.94
CA VAL A 109 22.31 -17.16 -40.27
C VAL A 109 23.26 -17.68 -41.36
N GLY A 110 24.04 -18.70 -41.03
CA GLY A 110 24.69 -19.59 -42.00
C GLY A 110 24.09 -20.98 -41.84
N ILE A 111 23.32 -21.43 -42.82
CA ILE A 111 22.73 -22.78 -42.87
C ILE A 111 23.80 -23.73 -43.39
N GLN A 112 24.14 -24.81 -42.65
CA GLN A 112 24.47 -26.12 -43.22
C GLN A 112 24.04 -27.27 -42.27
N THR A 113 23.69 -28.38 -42.89
CA THR A 113 22.82 -29.50 -42.49
C THR A 113 23.44 -30.51 -41.50
N LEU A 114 22.58 -31.23 -40.75
CA LEU A 114 22.85 -32.27 -39.72
C LEU A 114 23.44 -33.58 -40.31
N PRO A 115 24.15 -34.47 -39.56
CA PRO A 115 23.46 -35.47 -38.71
C PRO A 115 24.16 -35.85 -37.38
N ASN A 116 23.32 -36.04 -36.35
CA ASN A 116 23.30 -37.11 -35.34
C ASN A 116 24.62 -37.56 -34.64
N LYS A 117 24.67 -37.48 -33.29
CA LYS A 117 24.63 -38.66 -32.39
C LYS A 117 25.18 -38.36 -30.98
N THR A 118 24.31 -38.68 -30.00
CA THR A 118 24.58 -39.21 -28.65
C THR A 118 25.28 -38.37 -27.58
N GLN A 119 24.47 -38.14 -26.53
CA GLN A 119 24.75 -38.19 -25.08
C GLN A 119 26.20 -38.10 -24.59
N GLN A 120 26.43 -37.20 -23.63
CA GLN A 120 27.00 -37.47 -22.29
C GLN A 120 26.94 -36.18 -21.46
N VAL A 121 26.12 -36.10 -20.40
CA VAL A 121 26.37 -36.53 -19.01
C VAL A 121 27.52 -35.73 -18.36
N ILE A 122 27.16 -35.01 -17.28
CA ILE A 122 27.96 -34.44 -16.15
C ILE A 122 29.14 -33.50 -16.52
N ASN A 123 29.58 -32.51 -15.74
CA ASN A 123 29.51 -32.33 -14.30
C ASN A 123 29.79 -30.86 -13.94
N SER A 124 29.19 -30.43 -12.85
CA SER A 124 29.49 -29.25 -12.05
C SER A 124 30.99 -29.05 -11.78
N LYS A 125 31.48 -27.80 -11.79
CA LYS A 125 32.57 -27.36 -10.90
C LYS A 125 32.32 -25.96 -10.35
N LYS A 126 31.73 -25.98 -9.16
CA LYS A 126 31.87 -25.03 -8.05
C LYS A 126 33.36 -24.80 -7.75
N LYS A 127 33.75 -23.55 -7.52
CA LYS A 127 34.86 -23.14 -6.63
C LYS A 127 34.44 -21.78 -6.07
N GLU A 128 33.65 -21.75 -5.00
CA GLU A 128 34.09 -21.75 -3.60
C GLU A 128 35.13 -20.68 -3.24
N ASN A 129 34.69 -19.93 -2.22
CA ASN A 129 35.21 -18.75 -1.56
C ASN A 129 36.42 -19.09 -0.66
N PRO A 130 37.06 -18.09 -0.04
CA PRO A 130 37.08 -18.14 1.42
C PRO A 130 36.68 -16.81 2.09
N THR A 131 35.54 -16.91 2.79
CA THR A 131 35.23 -16.57 4.20
C THR A 131 36.39 -15.95 5.03
N HIS A 132 36.21 -15.02 5.97
CA HIS A 132 35.43 -15.07 7.24
C HIS A 132 35.63 -13.65 7.90
N ILE A 133 34.80 -13.03 8.75
CA ILE A 133 34.20 -13.49 10.02
C ILE A 133 33.03 -12.56 10.42
N VAL A 134 31.95 -13.19 10.89
CA VAL A 134 30.77 -12.67 11.58
C VAL A 134 31.06 -12.43 13.07
N GLN A 135 30.53 -11.35 13.66
CA GLN A 135 30.23 -11.31 15.09
C GLN A 135 28.76 -10.94 15.32
N ARG A 136 27.98 -11.98 15.61
CA ARG A 136 26.63 -11.94 16.15
C ARG A 136 26.77 -12.15 17.66
N LYS A 137 26.27 -11.24 18.49
CA LYS A 137 26.02 -11.53 19.91
C LYS A 137 24.57 -11.93 20.05
N GLU A 138 24.37 -13.19 20.44
CA GLU A 138 23.12 -13.70 21.00
C GLU A 138 23.15 -13.48 22.52
N THR A 139 22.01 -13.12 23.09
CA THR A 139 21.72 -13.30 24.52
C THR A 139 20.37 -14.01 24.61
N VAL A 140 20.38 -15.13 25.32
CA VAL A 140 19.29 -16.09 25.51
C VAL A 140 18.60 -15.82 26.85
N ILE A 141 17.30 -15.55 26.76
CA ILE A 141 16.15 -15.99 27.59
C ILE A 141 16.19 -15.82 29.12
N GLU A 142 15.22 -15.05 29.65
CA GLU A 142 14.36 -15.54 30.74
C GLU A 142 12.93 -14.97 30.63
N SER A 143 11.96 -15.81 30.98
CA SER A 143 10.52 -15.67 30.75
C SER A 143 9.73 -15.54 32.05
N LYS A 144 8.50 -14.97 31.96
CA LYS A 144 7.26 -15.23 32.77
C LYS A 144 6.83 -14.09 33.73
N PRO A 145 5.54 -13.96 34.14
CA PRO A 145 4.25 -14.19 33.45
C PRO A 145 3.32 -12.95 33.39
N ARG A 146 2.21 -13.13 32.65
CA ARG A 146 0.97 -12.33 32.72
C ARG A 146 0.40 -12.30 34.14
N ASN A 147 -0.05 -11.13 34.59
CA ASN A 147 -0.96 -11.01 35.72
C ASN A 147 -2.38 -10.71 35.20
N LEU A 148 -3.26 -11.70 35.31
CA LEU A 148 -4.72 -11.52 35.27
C LEU A 148 -5.15 -11.07 36.66
N THR A 149 -5.66 -9.85 36.80
CA THR A 149 -6.52 -9.52 37.94
C THR A 149 -7.97 -9.72 37.53
N GLN A 150 -8.52 -10.84 38.00
CA GLN A 150 -9.96 -11.04 38.13
C GLN A 150 -10.47 -10.06 39.19
N LYS A 151 -11.39 -9.15 38.81
CA LYS A 151 -12.35 -8.60 39.76
C LYS A 151 -13.72 -9.21 39.45
N LYS A 152 -14.13 -10.14 40.32
CA LYS A 152 -15.50 -10.63 40.40
C LYS A 152 -16.43 -9.48 40.79
N VAL A 153 -17.51 -9.37 40.03
CA VAL A 153 -18.91 -9.12 40.44
C VAL A 153 -19.15 -7.91 41.36
N ASN A 154 -19.87 -6.91 40.84
CA ASN A 154 -21.06 -6.50 41.57
C ASN A 154 -22.27 -6.30 40.65
N LYS A 155 -23.33 -7.01 41.02
CA LYS A 155 -24.67 -7.06 40.46
C LYS A 155 -25.39 -5.82 40.97
N ASN A 156 -25.98 -4.99 40.12
CA ASN A 156 -27.16 -4.20 40.48
C ASN A 156 -27.98 -3.89 39.23
N ARG A 157 -29.22 -4.39 39.29
CA ARG A 157 -30.25 -4.43 38.27
C ARG A 157 -31.40 -3.54 38.78
N SER A 158 -31.98 -2.75 37.87
CA SER A 158 -33.36 -2.22 37.89
C SER A 158 -33.69 -1.06 38.84
N PRO A 159 -34.83 -0.36 38.62
CA PRO A 159 -35.89 -0.57 37.62
C PRO A 159 -35.65 0.11 36.26
#